data_AF-A0A812ZQ97-F1
#
_entry.id   AF-A0A812ZQ97-F1
#
_cell.length_a   1.000
_cell.length_b   1.000
_cell.length_c   1.000
_cell.angle_alpha   90.00
_cell.angle_beta   90.00
_cell.angle_gamma   90.00
#
_symmetry.space_group_name_H-M   'P 1'
#
loop_
_entity.id
_entity.type
_entity.pdbx_description
1 polymer ?
#
loop_
_entity_poly.entity_id
_entity_poly.type
_entity_poly.pdbx_seq_one_letter_code
_entity_poly.pdbx_strand_id
1 'polypeptide(L)'
;MSVGSDCSVICGLIKLGDIEALKRFTPVCFDWSLCDSPYKTPVLHAAILDGVTRPELHDNILEILSWLLKMGADPQQKAPNNANRFDIWKTHRPETTTVTLKCAGHTALSLALALREALMGSGVEFPDECTFLEAVVSVISMPARKAPRIAINPGVLDRWEKVLEMTETHNVTFEAAEGEVTAHDILLMASSPVLRVMLESSMVEGKQKRIKVKDAASGGVSLFVEMLYTNATRRGPDYKTVLTALDLAHRWQVENVVQILADASPF
;
A
#
# COMPACT_ATOMS: atom_id res chain seq x y z
N MET A 1 6.72 -14.21 19.39
CA MET A 1 5.25 -14.00 19.34
C MET A 1 4.78 -14.52 17.99
N SER A 2 3.87 -15.49 17.98
CA SER A 2 3.45 -16.16 16.74
C SER A 2 2.51 -15.26 15.93
N VAL A 3 2.96 -14.88 14.74
CA VAL A 3 2.22 -14.04 13.78
C VAL A 3 0.82 -14.62 13.44
N GLY A 4 0.61 -15.93 13.64
CA GLY A 4 -0.68 -16.58 13.41
C GLY A 4 -1.78 -16.26 14.44
N SER A 5 -1.44 -15.81 15.66
CA SER A 5 -2.48 -15.54 16.67
C SER A 5 -3.31 -14.30 16.32
N ASP A 6 -2.67 -13.28 15.76
CA ASP A 6 -3.31 -11.97 15.58
C ASP A 6 -4.28 -11.96 14.39
N CYS A 7 -3.95 -12.63 13.28
CA CYS A 7 -4.82 -12.68 12.11
C CYS A 7 -6.15 -13.37 12.40
N SER A 8 -6.13 -14.48 13.16
CA SER A 8 -7.34 -15.21 13.57
C SER A 8 -8.30 -14.35 14.40
N VAL A 9 -7.76 -13.50 15.29
CA VAL A 9 -8.54 -12.55 16.10
C VAL A 9 -9.17 -11.50 15.20
N ILE A 10 -8.41 -10.88 14.29
CA ILE A 10 -8.92 -9.87 13.35
C ILE A 10 -10.04 -10.44 12.47
N CYS A 11 -9.83 -11.62 11.87
CA CYS A 11 -10.85 -12.31 11.10
C CYS A 11 -12.10 -12.64 11.95
N GLY A 12 -11.91 -13.02 13.22
CA GLY A 12 -13.01 -13.25 14.15
C GLY A 12 -13.84 -11.99 14.44
N LEU A 13 -13.17 -10.85 14.63
CA LEU A 13 -13.84 -9.57 14.87
C LEU A 13 -14.59 -9.06 13.65
N ILE A 14 -14.04 -9.26 12.45
CA ILE A 14 -14.73 -8.96 11.18
C ILE A 14 -15.99 -9.80 11.05
N LYS A 15 -15.89 -11.12 11.31
CA LYS A 15 -17.05 -12.00 11.30
C LYS A 15 -18.11 -11.54 12.27
N LEU A 16 -17.75 -11.06 13.45
CA LEU A 16 -18.70 -10.54 14.44
C LEU A 16 -19.30 -9.18 14.05
N GLY A 17 -18.72 -8.48 13.07
CA GLY A 17 -19.11 -7.11 12.72
C GLY A 17 -18.76 -6.10 13.82
N ASP A 18 -17.79 -6.40 14.69
CA ASP A 18 -17.42 -5.54 15.83
C ASP A 18 -16.28 -4.60 15.44
N ILE A 19 -16.64 -3.46 14.86
CA ILE A 19 -15.64 -2.48 14.39
C ILE A 19 -14.86 -1.82 15.54
N GLU A 20 -15.47 -1.66 16.71
CA GLU A 20 -14.81 -1.00 17.84
C GLU A 20 -13.74 -1.91 18.46
N ALA A 21 -14.04 -3.21 18.61
CA ALA A 21 -13.03 -4.18 18.97
C ALA A 21 -11.96 -4.29 17.88
N LEU A 22 -12.35 -4.30 16.59
CA LEU A 22 -11.41 -4.35 15.48
C LEU A 22 -10.39 -3.19 15.55
N LYS A 23 -10.87 -1.95 15.67
CA LYS A 23 -10.02 -0.75 15.85
C LYS A 23 -9.09 -0.86 17.05
N ARG A 24 -9.57 -1.45 18.15
CA ARG A 24 -8.83 -1.56 19.41
C ARG A 24 -7.74 -2.64 19.38
N PHE A 25 -8.00 -3.76 18.73
CA PHE A 25 -7.14 -4.95 18.79
C PHE A 25 -6.23 -5.11 17.57
N THR A 26 -6.46 -4.38 16.48
CA THR A 26 -5.55 -4.38 15.33
C THR A 26 -4.22 -3.70 15.66
N PRO A 27 -3.07 -4.41 15.51
CA PRO A 27 -1.76 -3.80 15.62
C PRO A 27 -1.53 -2.68 14.59
N VAL A 28 -0.78 -1.64 14.96
CA VAL A 28 -0.47 -0.50 14.07
C VAL A 28 0.22 -0.93 12.77
N CYS A 29 1.01 -2.00 12.82
CA CYS A 29 1.73 -2.56 11.67
C CYS A 29 1.15 -3.91 11.22
N PHE A 30 -0.16 -4.08 11.35
CA PHE A 30 -0.82 -5.31 10.90
C PHE A 30 -0.64 -5.48 9.39
N ASP A 31 -0.18 -6.67 8.98
CA ASP A 31 -0.04 -7.02 7.59
C ASP A 31 -1.39 -7.47 7.02
N TRP A 32 -2.05 -6.56 6.29
CA TRP A 32 -3.34 -6.81 5.64
C TRP A 32 -3.29 -7.87 4.54
N SER A 33 -2.09 -8.26 4.09
CA SER A 33 -1.92 -9.28 3.08
C SER A 33 -2.07 -10.71 3.60
N LEU A 34 -2.08 -10.88 4.93
CA LEU A 34 -2.21 -12.18 5.58
C LEU A 34 -3.54 -12.86 5.22
N CYS A 35 -3.46 -14.18 5.03
CA CYS A 35 -4.55 -15.03 4.57
C CYS A 35 -4.87 -16.11 5.63
N ASP A 36 -5.49 -15.73 6.74
CA ASP A 36 -5.94 -16.67 7.78
C ASP A 36 -7.47 -16.74 7.91
N SER A 37 -8.18 -16.43 6.83
CA SER A 37 -9.61 -16.68 6.74
C SER A 37 -9.89 -18.17 6.49
N PRO A 38 -11.08 -18.70 6.82
CA PRO A 38 -11.48 -20.05 6.42
C PRO A 38 -11.37 -20.29 4.92
N TYR A 39 -11.42 -19.21 4.13
CA TYR A 39 -11.34 -19.24 2.68
C TYR A 39 -9.90 -19.10 2.15
N LYS A 40 -8.90 -18.91 3.03
CA LYS A 40 -7.52 -18.56 2.65
C LYS A 40 -7.46 -17.35 1.73
N THR A 41 -8.29 -16.37 2.03
CA THR A 41 -8.40 -15.11 1.30
C THR A 41 -7.84 -13.94 2.13
N PRO A 42 -7.43 -12.85 1.48
CA PRO A 42 -7.06 -11.62 2.18
C PRO A 42 -8.22 -11.07 3.02
N VAL A 43 -7.89 -10.23 3.99
CA VAL A 43 -8.83 -9.71 4.98
C VAL A 43 -10.00 -8.93 4.33
N LEU A 44 -9.73 -8.15 3.27
CA LEU A 44 -10.79 -7.45 2.52
C LEU A 44 -11.77 -8.43 1.87
N HIS A 45 -11.27 -9.49 1.22
CA HIS A 45 -12.13 -10.51 0.64
C HIS A 45 -12.95 -11.22 1.71
N ALA A 46 -12.34 -11.58 2.84
CA ALA A 46 -13.05 -12.21 3.95
C ALA A 46 -14.21 -11.34 4.44
N ALA A 47 -13.99 -10.04 4.63
CA ALA A 47 -15.06 -9.11 5.03
C ALA A 47 -16.20 -9.03 4.01
N ILE A 48 -15.90 -9.02 2.70
CA ILE A 48 -16.94 -9.05 1.64
C ILE A 48 -17.74 -10.35 1.72
N LEU A 49 -17.07 -11.49 1.82
CA LEU A 49 -17.72 -12.80 1.88
C LEU A 49 -18.60 -12.94 3.12
N ASP A 50 -18.10 -12.53 4.29
CA ASP A 50 -18.87 -12.57 5.54
C ASP A 50 -20.09 -11.64 5.47
N GLY A 51 -19.93 -10.44 4.91
CA GLY A 51 -21.03 -9.48 4.71
C GLY A 51 -22.13 -10.03 3.81
N VAL A 52 -21.78 -10.65 2.69
CA VAL A 52 -22.75 -11.29 1.77
C VAL A 52 -23.56 -12.39 2.47
N THR A 53 -22.98 -13.12 3.42
CA THR A 53 -23.70 -14.18 4.15
C THR A 53 -24.57 -13.68 5.30
N ARG A 54 -24.45 -12.41 5.69
CA ARG A 54 -25.00 -11.86 6.93
C ARG A 54 -25.65 -10.50 6.72
N PRO A 55 -26.90 -10.47 6.19
CA PRO A 55 -27.63 -9.23 5.95
C PRO A 55 -27.76 -8.32 7.16
N GLU A 56 -27.85 -8.91 8.37
CA GLU A 56 -27.96 -8.15 9.61
C GLU A 56 -26.71 -7.36 9.99
N LEU A 57 -25.57 -7.64 9.34
CA LEU A 57 -24.30 -6.96 9.57
C LEU A 57 -23.85 -6.05 8.41
N HIS A 58 -24.65 -5.89 7.36
CA HIS A 58 -24.24 -5.14 6.17
C HIS A 58 -23.63 -3.76 6.49
N ASP A 59 -24.29 -2.95 7.32
CA ASP A 59 -23.81 -1.61 7.68
C ASP A 59 -22.47 -1.66 8.43
N ASN A 60 -22.34 -2.56 9.41
CA ASN A 60 -21.10 -2.73 10.18
C ASN A 60 -19.96 -3.21 9.28
N ILE A 61 -20.23 -4.12 8.35
CA ILE A 61 -19.23 -4.65 7.42
C ILE A 61 -18.79 -3.57 6.42
N LEU A 62 -19.71 -2.73 5.94
CA LEU A 62 -19.36 -1.57 5.10
C LEU A 62 -18.47 -0.58 5.85
N GLU A 63 -18.75 -0.33 7.13
CA GLU A 63 -17.90 0.51 7.98
C GLU A 63 -16.52 -0.12 8.18
N ILE A 64 -16.47 -1.43 8.43
CA ILE A 64 -15.23 -2.21 8.54
C ILE A 64 -14.43 -2.11 7.23
N LEU A 65 -15.03 -2.34 6.07
CA LEU A 65 -14.37 -2.23 4.77
C LEU A 65 -13.78 -0.83 4.56
N SER A 66 -14.55 0.22 4.86
CA SER A 66 -14.07 1.60 4.80
C SER A 66 -12.87 1.83 5.72
N TRP A 67 -12.90 1.25 6.91
CA TRP A 67 -11.80 1.34 7.87
C TRP A 67 -10.58 0.55 7.44
N LEU A 68 -10.73 -0.69 6.95
CA LEU A 68 -9.63 -1.52 6.42
C LEU A 68 -8.87 -0.79 5.31
N LEU A 69 -9.60 -0.19 4.36
CA LEU A 69 -9.01 0.62 3.29
C LEU A 69 -8.23 1.84 3.85
N LYS A 70 -8.76 2.53 4.87
CA LYS A 70 -8.06 3.63 5.55
C LYS A 70 -6.79 3.18 6.27
N MET A 71 -6.76 1.93 6.74
CA MET A 71 -5.60 1.35 7.42
C MET A 71 -4.56 0.77 6.46
N GLY A 72 -4.77 0.88 5.14
CA GLY A 72 -3.82 0.47 4.12
C GLY A 72 -4.03 -0.94 3.57
N ALA A 73 -5.20 -1.56 3.78
CA ALA A 73 -5.53 -2.78 3.07
C ALA A 73 -5.65 -2.50 1.55
N ASP A 74 -4.96 -3.28 0.72
CA ASP A 74 -4.90 -3.07 -0.72
C ASP A 74 -6.08 -3.74 -1.46
N PRO A 75 -7.00 -2.97 -2.08
CA PRO A 75 -8.12 -3.54 -2.82
C PRO A 75 -7.69 -4.26 -4.11
N GLN A 76 -6.48 -3.99 -4.63
CA GLN A 76 -5.92 -4.64 -5.81
C GLN A 76 -5.18 -5.94 -5.49
N GLN A 77 -4.98 -6.26 -4.21
CA GLN A 77 -4.39 -7.52 -3.79
C GLN A 77 -5.23 -8.69 -4.31
N LYS A 78 -4.59 -9.63 -5.01
CA LYS A 78 -5.25 -10.83 -5.51
C LYS A 78 -5.29 -11.92 -4.44
N ALA A 79 -6.41 -12.62 -4.34
CA ALA A 79 -6.51 -13.82 -3.53
C ALA A 79 -5.56 -14.91 -4.07
N PRO A 80 -4.89 -15.66 -3.19
CA PRO A 80 -3.88 -16.63 -3.60
C PRO A 80 -4.51 -17.80 -4.37
N ASN A 81 -3.68 -18.52 -5.15
CA ASN A 81 -4.14 -19.62 -6.01
C ASN A 81 -4.77 -20.79 -5.23
N ASN A 82 -4.44 -20.92 -3.94
CA ASN A 82 -4.98 -21.92 -3.03
C ASN A 82 -6.19 -21.43 -2.23
N ALA A 83 -6.76 -20.25 -2.55
CA ALA A 83 -7.99 -19.76 -1.95
C ALA A 83 -9.14 -20.74 -2.23
N ASN A 84 -9.95 -20.98 -1.20
CA ASN A 84 -11.08 -21.89 -1.27
C ASN A 84 -12.21 -21.31 -2.13
N ARG A 85 -13.17 -22.16 -2.48
CA ARG A 85 -14.43 -21.74 -3.07
C ARG A 85 -15.32 -21.14 -1.98
N PHE A 86 -16.18 -20.23 -2.39
CA PHE A 86 -17.24 -19.65 -1.58
C PHE A 86 -18.59 -20.10 -2.12
N ASP A 87 -19.44 -20.56 -1.22
CA ASP A 87 -20.79 -21.03 -1.54
C ASP A 87 -21.80 -20.19 -0.74
N ILE A 88 -22.85 -19.72 -1.41
CA ILE A 88 -23.99 -19.02 -0.80
C ILE A 88 -25.28 -19.70 -1.25
N TRP A 89 -26.24 -19.83 -0.33
CA TRP A 89 -27.53 -20.46 -0.60
C TRP A 89 -28.62 -19.88 0.31
N LYS A 90 -29.89 -20.05 -0.06
CA LYS A 90 -31.02 -19.72 0.81
C LYS A 90 -31.27 -20.85 1.80
N THR A 91 -31.44 -20.51 3.08
CA THR A 91 -31.61 -21.46 4.20
C THR A 91 -32.71 -22.48 3.96
N HIS A 92 -33.80 -22.08 3.30
CA HIS A 92 -34.97 -22.95 3.09
C HIS A 92 -34.83 -23.91 1.90
N ARG A 93 -33.84 -23.72 1.01
CA ARG A 93 -33.65 -24.54 -0.22
C ARG A 93 -32.19 -24.61 -0.66
N PRO A 94 -31.27 -25.20 0.14
CA PRO A 94 -29.84 -25.18 -0.16
C PRO A 94 -29.51 -25.78 -1.54
N GLU A 95 -30.05 -26.96 -1.85
CA GLU A 95 -29.69 -27.70 -3.07
C GLU A 95 -30.06 -27.03 -4.39
N THR A 96 -31.05 -26.13 -4.38
CA THR A 96 -31.56 -25.47 -5.61
C THR A 96 -31.17 -23.99 -5.70
N THR A 97 -30.53 -23.46 -4.66
CA THR A 97 -30.17 -22.03 -4.58
C THR A 97 -28.68 -21.81 -4.32
N THR A 98 -27.87 -22.88 -4.35
CA THR A 98 -26.42 -22.77 -4.15
C THR A 98 -25.77 -22.08 -5.34
N VAL A 99 -25.09 -20.97 -5.05
CA VAL A 99 -24.22 -20.25 -5.97
C VAL A 99 -22.79 -20.44 -5.49
N THR A 100 -21.95 -21.04 -6.33
CA THR A 100 -20.55 -21.31 -6.03
C THR A 100 -19.65 -20.34 -6.81
N LEU A 101 -18.73 -19.70 -6.11
CA LEU A 101 -17.71 -18.83 -6.71
C LEU A 101 -16.29 -19.27 -6.34
N LYS A 102 -15.38 -19.21 -7.30
CA LYS A 102 -13.94 -19.40 -7.06
C LYS A 102 -13.31 -18.08 -6.65
N CYS A 103 -12.77 -17.99 -5.43
CA CYS A 103 -12.14 -16.75 -4.95
C CYS A 103 -10.72 -16.51 -5.53
N ALA A 104 -9.99 -17.59 -5.85
CA ALA A 104 -8.60 -17.50 -6.28
C ALA A 104 -8.41 -16.62 -7.53
N GLY A 105 -7.43 -15.70 -7.47
CA GLY A 105 -7.09 -14.78 -8.56
C GLY A 105 -7.90 -13.49 -8.62
N HIS A 106 -8.99 -13.37 -7.84
CA HIS A 106 -9.78 -12.14 -7.77
C HIS A 106 -9.15 -11.10 -6.86
N THR A 107 -9.28 -9.82 -7.23
CA THR A 107 -9.08 -8.67 -6.33
C THR A 107 -10.34 -8.45 -5.50
N ALA A 108 -10.32 -7.55 -4.51
CA ALA A 108 -11.52 -7.27 -3.72
C ALA A 108 -12.66 -6.76 -4.62
N LEU A 109 -12.34 -5.87 -5.57
CA LEU A 109 -13.29 -5.33 -6.54
C LEU A 109 -13.80 -6.40 -7.51
N SER A 110 -12.90 -7.19 -8.11
CA SER A 110 -13.33 -8.20 -9.09
C SER A 110 -14.04 -9.37 -8.42
N LEU A 111 -13.80 -9.63 -7.13
CA LEU A 111 -14.59 -10.58 -6.34
C LEU A 111 -16.02 -10.07 -6.15
N ALA A 112 -16.19 -8.83 -5.72
CA ALA A 112 -17.52 -8.25 -5.48
C ALA A 112 -18.37 -8.23 -6.76
N LEU A 113 -17.78 -7.86 -7.89
CA LEU A 113 -18.44 -7.88 -9.20
C LEU A 113 -18.81 -9.31 -9.62
N ALA A 114 -17.88 -10.26 -9.50
CA ALA A 114 -18.13 -11.66 -9.88
C ALA A 114 -19.20 -12.31 -8.99
N LEU A 115 -19.24 -12.00 -7.70
CA LEU A 115 -20.32 -12.43 -6.81
C LEU A 115 -21.67 -11.90 -7.28
N ARG A 116 -21.75 -10.60 -7.57
CA ARG A 116 -22.99 -9.96 -8.02
C ARG A 116 -23.52 -10.58 -9.31
N GLU A 117 -22.63 -10.78 -10.29
CA GLU A 117 -22.97 -11.45 -11.54
C GLU A 117 -23.45 -12.89 -11.32
N ALA A 118 -22.77 -13.65 -10.45
CA ALA A 118 -23.16 -15.02 -10.14
C ALA A 118 -24.53 -15.11 -9.43
N LEU A 119 -24.82 -14.18 -8.51
CA LEU A 119 -26.12 -14.10 -7.84
C LEU A 119 -27.24 -13.75 -8.83
N MET A 120 -27.04 -12.75 -9.69
CA MET A 120 -28.02 -12.38 -10.71
C MET A 120 -28.26 -13.48 -11.75
N GLY A 121 -27.21 -14.24 -12.11
CA GLY A 121 -27.28 -15.35 -13.06
C GLY A 121 -27.89 -16.64 -12.50
N SER A 122 -28.09 -16.73 -11.18
CA SER A 122 -28.57 -17.95 -10.52
C SER A 122 -30.05 -18.26 -10.76
N GLY A 123 -30.83 -17.27 -11.23
CA GLY A 123 -32.29 -17.37 -11.33
C GLY A 123 -33.01 -17.31 -9.98
N VAL A 124 -32.28 -17.08 -8.88
CA VAL A 124 -32.80 -16.89 -7.52
C VAL A 124 -32.56 -15.45 -7.11
N GLU A 125 -33.56 -14.82 -6.49
CA GLU A 125 -33.46 -13.42 -6.07
C GLU A 125 -32.64 -13.26 -4.79
N PHE A 126 -31.56 -12.47 -4.84
CA PHE A 126 -30.71 -12.08 -3.71
C PHE A 126 -30.62 -10.54 -3.64
N PRO A 127 -31.73 -9.84 -3.35
CA PRO A 127 -31.80 -8.38 -3.48
C PRO A 127 -30.92 -7.65 -2.46
N ASP A 128 -30.86 -8.16 -1.22
CA ASP A 128 -30.09 -7.55 -0.14
C ASP A 128 -28.59 -7.70 -0.39
N GLU A 129 -28.16 -8.88 -0.84
CA GLU A 129 -26.77 -9.18 -1.17
C GLU A 129 -26.30 -8.40 -2.39
N CYS A 130 -27.15 -8.26 -3.43
CA CYS A 130 -26.85 -7.41 -4.58
C CYS A 130 -26.69 -5.94 -4.19
N THR A 131 -27.58 -5.42 -3.32
CA THR A 131 -27.50 -4.04 -2.82
C THR A 131 -26.24 -3.82 -1.99
N PHE A 132 -25.90 -4.79 -1.12
CA PHE A 132 -24.66 -4.76 -0.35
C PHE A 132 -23.42 -4.75 -1.26
N LEU A 133 -23.37 -5.61 -2.29
CA LEU A 133 -22.25 -5.68 -3.22
C LEU A 133 -22.08 -4.39 -4.02
N GLU A 134 -23.18 -3.71 -4.39
CA GLU A 134 -23.12 -2.38 -5.00
C GLU A 134 -22.51 -1.33 -4.04
N ALA A 135 -22.90 -1.37 -2.76
CA ALA A 135 -22.30 -0.51 -1.74
C ALA A 135 -20.82 -0.82 -1.53
N VAL A 136 -20.42 -2.10 -1.53
CA VAL A 136 -19.01 -2.52 -1.47
C VAL A 136 -18.21 -1.96 -2.64
N VAL A 137 -18.73 -2.08 -3.87
CA VAL A 137 -18.08 -1.53 -5.06
C VAL A 137 -17.92 -0.02 -4.94
N SER A 138 -18.94 0.68 -4.41
CA SER A 138 -18.86 2.13 -4.16
C SER A 138 -17.76 2.48 -3.17
N VAL A 139 -17.66 1.76 -2.04
CA VAL A 139 -16.63 1.98 -1.00
C VAL A 139 -15.22 1.74 -1.56
N ILE A 140 -15.02 0.64 -2.31
CA ILE A 140 -13.71 0.30 -2.88
C ILE A 140 -13.29 1.26 -3.99
N SER A 141 -14.25 1.78 -4.75
CA SER A 141 -13.99 2.71 -5.86
C SER A 141 -13.70 4.14 -5.39
N MET A 142 -13.86 4.45 -4.10
CA MET A 142 -13.44 5.74 -3.57
C MET A 142 -11.93 5.90 -3.72
N PRO A 143 -11.42 7.09 -4.11
CA PRO A 143 -9.99 7.31 -4.21
C PRO A 143 -9.32 6.99 -2.88
N ALA A 144 -8.24 6.21 -2.94
CA ALA A 144 -7.49 5.80 -1.76
C ALA A 144 -7.16 7.04 -0.93
N ARG A 145 -7.71 7.12 0.30
CA ARG A 145 -7.34 8.20 1.22
C ARG A 145 -5.86 8.02 1.56
N LYS A 146 -5.11 9.13 1.58
CA LYS A 146 -3.67 9.17 1.88
C LYS A 146 -3.33 8.19 3.00
N ALA A 147 -2.33 7.35 2.77
CA ALA A 147 -1.90 6.30 3.70
C ALA A 147 -1.82 6.85 5.14
N PRO A 148 -2.20 6.06 6.16
CA PRO A 148 -2.23 6.52 7.53
C PRO A 148 -0.84 7.02 7.94
N ARG A 149 -0.77 8.25 8.44
CA ARG A 149 0.48 8.84 8.94
C ARG A 149 0.90 8.09 10.20
N ILE A 150 1.89 7.21 10.08
CA ILE A 150 2.45 6.49 11.22
C ILE A 150 3.30 7.47 12.05
N ALA A 151 3.04 7.52 13.36
CA ALA A 151 3.89 8.28 14.27
C ALA A 151 5.24 7.58 14.40
N ILE A 152 6.29 8.19 13.84
CA ILE A 152 7.67 7.71 13.97
C ILE A 152 8.29 8.37 15.20
N ASN A 153 9.05 7.61 16.00
CA ASN A 153 9.83 8.20 17.09
C ASN A 153 10.83 9.21 16.51
N PRO A 154 10.85 10.48 16.95
CA PRO A 154 11.75 11.51 16.43
C PRO A 154 13.23 11.11 16.44
N GLY A 155 13.67 10.32 17.42
CA GLY A 155 15.05 9.84 17.51
C GLY A 155 15.47 8.86 16.40
N VAL A 156 14.53 8.33 15.61
CA VAL A 156 14.84 7.60 14.36
C VAL A 156 15.22 8.60 13.27
N LEU A 157 14.43 9.66 13.10
CA LEU A 157 14.68 10.71 12.12
C LEU A 157 16.00 11.43 12.43
N ASP A 158 16.24 11.81 13.69
CA ASP A 158 17.48 12.46 14.13
C ASP A 158 18.72 11.61 13.83
N ARG A 159 18.60 10.28 13.86
CA ARG A 159 19.71 9.38 13.50
C ARG A 159 19.97 9.40 12.01
N TRP A 160 18.92 9.35 11.19
CA TRP A 160 19.09 9.42 9.73
C TRP A 160 19.59 10.78 9.25
N GLU A 161 19.15 11.88 9.89
CA GLU A 161 19.69 13.21 9.68
C GLU A 161 21.20 13.25 10.01
N LYS A 162 21.62 12.66 11.14
CA LYS A 162 23.06 12.55 11.47
C LYS A 162 23.84 11.76 10.43
N VAL A 163 23.29 10.64 9.92
CA VAL A 163 23.97 9.86 8.86
C VAL A 163 24.09 10.69 7.57
N LEU A 164 23.09 11.51 7.23
CA LEU A 164 23.18 12.45 6.10
C LEU A 164 24.29 13.50 6.28
N GLU A 165 24.50 13.96 7.52
CA GLU A 165 25.53 14.96 7.87
C GLU A 165 26.96 14.39 7.93
N MET A 166 27.13 13.06 7.99
CA MET A 166 28.42 12.37 7.97
C MET A 166 29.06 12.37 6.58
N THR A 167 29.33 13.57 6.05
CA THR A 167 29.85 13.76 4.68
C THR A 167 31.22 13.11 4.45
N GLU A 168 32.00 12.89 5.49
CA GLU A 168 33.30 12.20 5.45
C GLU A 168 33.20 10.71 5.11
N THR A 169 32.03 10.10 5.32
CA THR A 169 31.77 8.69 4.95
C THR A 169 31.04 8.57 3.63
N HIS A 170 30.74 9.68 2.95
CA HIS A 170 30.15 9.66 1.62
C HIS A 170 31.11 9.03 0.61
N ASN A 171 30.58 8.15 -0.23
CA ASN A 171 31.35 7.39 -1.20
C ASN A 171 30.80 7.49 -2.62
N VAL A 172 29.78 8.33 -2.86
CA VAL A 172 29.26 8.69 -4.17
C VAL A 172 29.19 10.21 -4.30
N THR A 173 29.57 10.72 -5.47
CA THR A 173 29.46 12.15 -5.81
C THR A 173 28.57 12.36 -7.02
N PHE A 174 27.54 13.19 -6.88
CA PHE A 174 26.77 13.75 -7.98
C PHE A 174 27.46 15.01 -8.52
N GLU A 175 27.81 15.00 -9.80
CA GLU A 175 28.29 16.17 -10.53
C GLU A 175 27.07 16.95 -11.08
N ALA A 176 26.55 17.89 -10.28
CA ALA A 176 25.41 18.74 -10.66
C ALA A 176 25.86 20.00 -11.42
N ALA A 177 24.90 20.78 -11.93
CA ALA A 177 25.20 21.98 -12.73
C ALA A 177 25.99 23.06 -11.96
N GLU A 178 25.72 23.20 -10.66
CA GLU A 178 26.22 24.30 -9.81
C GLU A 178 27.25 23.85 -8.77
N GLY A 179 27.53 22.55 -8.70
CA GLY A 179 28.42 22.00 -7.68
C GLY A 179 28.25 20.51 -7.51
N GLU A 180 29.02 19.99 -6.56
CA GLU A 180 28.98 18.58 -6.20
C GLU A 180 28.05 18.35 -5.00
N VAL A 181 27.31 17.24 -5.03
CA VAL A 181 26.52 16.74 -3.90
C VAL A 181 26.98 15.33 -3.61
N THR A 182 27.26 14.98 -2.36
CA THR A 182 27.77 13.65 -1.99
C THR A 182 26.73 12.86 -1.22
N ALA A 183 26.81 11.51 -1.28
CA ALA A 183 25.90 10.61 -0.57
C ALA A 183 26.55 9.25 -0.29
N HIS A 184 25.83 8.39 0.45
CA HIS A 184 26.18 7.00 0.68
C HIS A 184 25.53 6.08 -0.38
N ASP A 185 26.33 5.27 -1.09
CA ASP A 185 25.83 4.34 -2.11
C ASP A 185 24.79 3.37 -1.57
N ILE A 186 24.97 2.85 -0.36
CA ILE A 186 24.04 1.89 0.25
C ILE A 186 22.61 2.44 0.29
N LEU A 187 22.42 3.75 0.55
CA LEU A 187 21.09 4.36 0.52
C LEU A 187 20.57 4.53 -0.90
N LEU A 188 21.42 4.96 -1.83
CA LEU A 188 21.05 5.08 -3.24
C LEU A 188 20.60 3.74 -3.82
N MET A 189 21.35 2.68 -3.56
CA MET A 189 21.09 1.32 -4.05
C MET A 189 19.89 0.66 -3.36
N ALA A 190 19.68 0.94 -2.08
CA ALA A 190 18.50 0.47 -1.35
C ALA A 190 17.22 1.14 -1.87
N SER A 191 17.30 2.43 -2.21
CA SER A 191 16.12 3.25 -2.55
C SER A 191 15.75 3.22 -4.03
N SER A 192 16.70 2.88 -4.92
CA SER A 192 16.48 2.92 -6.37
C SER A 192 17.06 1.69 -7.07
N PRO A 193 16.24 0.95 -7.85
CA PRO A 193 16.77 -0.13 -8.69
C PRO A 193 17.70 0.41 -9.78
N VAL A 194 17.43 1.61 -10.31
CA VAL A 194 18.26 2.25 -11.34
C VAL A 194 19.64 2.62 -10.79
N LEU A 195 19.69 3.27 -9.63
CA LEU A 195 20.96 3.65 -9.00
C LEU A 195 21.73 2.42 -8.53
N ARG A 196 21.04 1.37 -8.06
CA ARG A 196 21.68 0.07 -7.78
C ARG A 196 22.42 -0.47 -8.98
N VAL A 197 21.72 -0.65 -10.10
CA VAL A 197 22.34 -1.16 -11.34
C VAL A 197 23.49 -0.26 -11.77
N MET A 198 23.31 1.07 -11.72
CA MET A 198 24.35 2.03 -12.10
C MET A 198 25.61 1.90 -11.23
N LEU A 199 25.46 1.82 -9.90
CA LEU A 199 26.56 1.80 -8.92
C LEU A 199 27.23 0.44 -8.75
N GLU A 200 26.55 -0.65 -9.11
CA GLU A 200 27.11 -2.01 -9.16
C GLU A 200 27.73 -2.33 -10.54
N SER A 201 27.45 -1.55 -11.57
CA SER A 201 27.96 -1.79 -12.92
C SER A 201 29.48 -1.59 -13.03
N SER A 202 30.07 -2.20 -14.06
CA SER A 202 31.47 -1.97 -14.44
C SER A 202 31.67 -0.70 -15.30
N MET A 203 30.61 0.10 -15.48
CA MET A 203 30.65 1.36 -16.20
C MET A 203 31.36 2.46 -15.39
N VAL A 204 31.55 3.63 -15.99
CA VAL A 204 32.33 4.73 -15.40
C VAL A 204 31.72 5.16 -14.08
N GLU A 205 30.40 5.23 -14.01
CA GLU A 205 29.62 5.63 -12.85
C GLU A 205 29.84 4.67 -11.68
N GLY A 206 29.79 3.36 -11.91
CA GLY A 206 30.03 2.34 -10.88
C GLY A 206 31.49 2.27 -10.42
N LYS A 207 32.44 2.44 -11.35
CA LYS A 207 33.89 2.42 -11.06
C LYS A 207 34.38 3.66 -10.33
N GLN A 208 33.94 4.84 -10.75
CA GLN A 208 34.38 6.11 -10.18
C GLN A 208 33.50 6.56 -9.03
N LYS A 209 32.31 5.96 -8.87
CA LYS A 209 31.28 6.41 -7.94
C LYS A 209 30.91 7.89 -8.15
N ARG A 210 30.90 8.32 -9.43
CA ARG A 210 30.53 9.68 -9.84
C ARG A 210 29.38 9.64 -10.83
N ILE A 211 28.29 10.33 -10.52
CA ILE A 211 27.06 10.37 -11.31
C ILE A 211 26.89 11.77 -11.89
N LYS A 212 26.83 11.86 -13.23
CA LYS A 212 26.69 13.16 -13.91
C LYS A 212 25.23 13.53 -14.08
N VAL A 213 24.83 14.67 -13.51
CA VAL A 213 23.48 15.24 -13.59
C VAL A 213 23.58 16.75 -13.86
N LYS A 214 24.23 17.07 -14.98
CA LYS A 214 24.54 18.46 -15.38
C LYS A 214 23.31 19.30 -15.74
N ASP A 215 22.18 18.63 -15.96
CA ASP A 215 20.86 19.22 -16.20
C ASP A 215 20.11 19.58 -14.90
N ALA A 216 20.64 19.19 -13.73
CA ALA A 216 20.03 19.43 -12.43
C ALA A 216 20.81 20.46 -11.61
N ALA A 217 20.10 21.40 -10.98
CA ALA A 217 20.67 22.32 -10.01
C ALA A 217 21.10 21.58 -8.73
N SER A 218 22.16 22.07 -8.07
CA SER A 218 22.72 21.43 -6.88
C SER A 218 21.71 21.35 -5.72
N GLY A 219 20.86 22.36 -5.58
CA GLY A 219 19.78 22.39 -4.61
C GLY A 219 18.76 21.26 -4.81
N GLY A 220 18.39 20.98 -6.06
CA GLY A 220 17.45 19.91 -6.41
C GLY A 220 18.03 18.52 -6.14
N VAL A 221 19.31 18.31 -6.48
CA VAL A 221 20.04 17.07 -6.15
C VAL A 221 20.15 16.90 -4.63
N SER A 222 20.46 17.97 -3.90
CA SER A 222 20.55 17.95 -2.44
C SER A 222 19.21 17.59 -1.78
N LEU A 223 18.12 18.18 -2.26
CA LEU A 223 16.77 17.85 -1.78
C LEU A 223 16.43 16.40 -2.09
N PHE A 224 16.70 15.91 -3.31
CA PHE A 224 16.50 14.51 -3.65
C PHE A 224 17.24 13.58 -2.69
N VAL A 225 18.53 13.86 -2.42
CA VAL A 225 19.32 13.08 -1.46
C VAL A 225 18.71 13.15 -0.05
N GLU A 226 18.37 14.34 0.47
CA GLU A 226 17.73 14.52 1.79
C GLU A 226 16.46 13.65 1.93
N MET A 227 15.64 13.59 0.89
CA MET A 227 14.43 12.78 0.84
C MET A 227 14.72 11.27 0.93
N LEU A 228 15.83 10.78 0.37
CA LEU A 228 16.21 9.37 0.50
C LEU A 228 16.57 8.96 1.93
N TYR A 229 17.14 9.87 2.71
CA TYR A 229 17.53 9.59 4.09
C TYR A 229 16.34 9.66 5.04
N THR A 230 15.48 10.66 4.84
CA THR A 230 14.56 11.09 5.89
C THR A 230 13.09 11.10 5.48
N ASN A 231 12.80 11.00 4.18
CA ASN A 231 11.47 11.25 3.60
C ASN A 231 10.86 12.60 4.03
N ALA A 232 11.70 13.56 4.42
CA ALA A 232 11.29 14.87 4.89
C ALA A 232 12.34 15.90 4.49
N THR A 233 11.97 17.18 4.57
CA THR A 233 12.93 18.27 4.53
C THR A 233 12.51 19.34 5.50
N ARG A 234 13.50 19.91 6.21
CA ARG A 234 13.28 21.11 7.05
C ARG A 234 13.47 22.39 6.25
N ARG A 235 14.03 22.26 5.05
CA ARG A 235 14.20 23.38 4.13
C ARG A 235 12.81 23.74 3.62
N GLY A 236 12.57 25.02 3.37
CA GLY A 236 11.42 25.47 2.59
C GLY A 236 11.88 25.63 1.14
N PRO A 237 12.10 24.53 0.37
CA PRO A 237 12.64 24.63 -0.97
C PRO A 237 11.67 25.42 -1.86
N ASP A 238 12.23 26.19 -2.78
CA ASP A 238 11.42 26.80 -3.84
C ASP A 238 10.88 25.73 -4.81
N TYR A 239 9.88 26.11 -5.60
CA TYR A 239 9.21 25.19 -6.51
C TYR A 239 10.16 24.59 -7.56
N LYS A 240 11.23 25.30 -7.97
CA LYS A 240 12.19 24.80 -8.96
C LYS A 240 13.02 23.66 -8.37
N THR A 241 13.46 23.85 -7.13
CA THR A 241 14.20 22.85 -6.35
C THR A 241 13.36 21.58 -6.19
N VAL A 242 12.07 21.73 -5.85
CA VAL A 242 11.14 20.59 -5.74
C VAL A 242 10.95 19.89 -7.08
N LEU A 243 10.76 20.62 -8.17
CA LEU A 243 10.60 20.04 -9.52
C LEU A 243 11.85 19.28 -9.98
N THR A 244 13.05 19.81 -9.71
CA THR A 244 14.29 19.09 -10.00
C THR A 244 14.40 17.81 -9.18
N ALA A 245 14.10 17.86 -7.88
CA ALA A 245 14.13 16.66 -7.04
C ALA A 245 13.08 15.61 -7.47
N LEU A 246 11.89 16.06 -7.88
CA LEU A 246 10.81 15.21 -8.40
C LEU A 246 11.22 14.54 -9.72
N ASP A 247 11.84 15.28 -10.64
CA ASP A 247 12.36 14.72 -11.89
C ASP A 247 13.41 13.63 -11.62
N LEU A 248 14.35 13.88 -10.71
CA LEU A 248 15.37 12.90 -10.33
C LEU A 248 14.74 11.66 -9.67
N ALA A 249 13.77 11.84 -8.78
CA ALA A 249 13.06 10.74 -8.14
C ALA A 249 12.31 9.88 -9.16
N HIS A 250 11.64 10.49 -10.12
CA HIS A 250 10.97 9.78 -11.21
C HIS A 250 11.97 9.06 -12.13
N ARG A 251 13.02 9.76 -12.57
CA ARG A 251 14.11 9.24 -13.42
C ARG A 251 14.78 8.02 -12.82
N TRP A 252 14.94 7.99 -11.50
CA TRP A 252 15.57 6.91 -10.76
C TRP A 252 14.58 5.98 -10.04
N GLN A 253 13.29 6.06 -10.37
CA GLN A 253 12.25 5.15 -9.87
C GLN A 253 12.17 5.06 -8.34
N VAL A 254 12.28 6.21 -7.66
CA VAL A 254 12.12 6.32 -6.21
C VAL A 254 10.67 6.75 -5.91
N GLU A 255 9.75 5.79 -6.03
CA GLU A 255 8.31 6.04 -6.04
C GLU A 255 7.78 6.74 -4.77
N ASN A 256 8.29 6.37 -3.59
CA ASN A 256 7.91 7.03 -2.34
C ASN A 256 8.28 8.52 -2.34
N VAL A 257 9.43 8.89 -2.89
CA VAL A 257 9.85 10.31 -2.96
C VAL A 257 9.03 11.06 -4.01
N VAL A 258 8.69 10.43 -5.14
CA VAL A 258 7.78 11.01 -6.14
C VAL A 258 6.45 11.38 -5.49
N GLN A 259 5.86 10.45 -4.73
CA GLN A 259 4.58 10.69 -4.04
C GLN A 259 4.68 11.83 -3.03
N ILE A 260 5.73 11.88 -2.22
CA ILE A 260 5.89 12.94 -1.20
C ILE A 260 6.07 14.32 -1.86
N LEU A 261 6.92 14.43 -2.88
CA LEU A 261 7.21 15.70 -3.55
C LEU A 261 6.03 16.20 -4.40
N ALA A 262 5.27 15.28 -5.02
CA ALA A 262 4.04 15.62 -5.73
C ALA A 262 2.97 16.15 -4.77
N ASP A 263 2.82 15.54 -3.59
CA ASP A 263 1.89 15.99 -2.55
C ASP A 263 2.26 17.33 -1.93
N ALA A 264 3.56 17.66 -1.87
CA ALA A 264 4.06 18.91 -1.32
C ALA A 264 4.00 20.07 -2.31
N SER A 265 3.84 19.80 -3.60
CA SER A 265 3.78 20.82 -4.65
C SER A 265 2.35 21.29 -4.89
N PRO A 266 2.02 22.58 -4.66
CA PRO A 266 0.73 23.13 -5.03
C PRO A 266 0.71 23.38 -6.55
N PHE A 267 0.38 22.35 -7.33
CA PHE A 267 -0.02 22.52 -8.73
C PHE A 267 -1.53 22.44 -8.86
#